data_AF-A0A496PCF0-F1
#
_entry.id   AF-A0A496PCF0-F1
#
_cell.length_a   1.000
_cell.length_b   1.000
_cell.length_c   1.000
_cell.angle_alpha   90.00
_cell.angle_beta   90.00
_cell.angle_gamma   90.00
#
_symmetry.space_group_name_H-M   'P 1'
#
loop_
_entity.id
_entity.type
_entity.pdbx_description
1 polymer ?
#
loop_
_entity_poly.entity_id
_entity_poly.type
_entity_poly.pdbx_seq_one_letter_code
_entity_poly.pdbx_strand_id
1 'polypeptide(L)'
;MARTGRPKKVIKQEQFEAMCQIQATQDEILLVLGVSDKTLNAWCKRTYGKTFSDIFAEKRSAGKISLRRKQWKLADRSAAMAIFLGKQFLGQKDQTEMELKAQVNNPFDGVSTDDIKKLIGHD
;
A
#
# COMPACT_ATOMS: atom_id res chain seq x y z
N MET A 1 19.60 48.43 -8.36
CA MET A 1 18.75 48.22 -7.17
C MET A 1 18.42 46.74 -7.08
N ALA A 2 18.71 46.08 -5.94
CA ALA A 2 18.36 44.67 -5.75
C ALA A 2 16.82 44.54 -5.73
N ARG A 3 16.26 43.71 -6.61
CA ARG A 3 14.81 43.41 -6.57
C ARG A 3 14.53 42.59 -5.32
N THR A 4 13.91 43.19 -4.32
CA THR A 4 13.40 42.48 -3.14
C THR A 4 12.30 41.52 -3.61
N GLY A 5 12.55 40.21 -3.46
CA GLY A 5 11.58 39.19 -3.82
C GLY A 5 10.28 39.30 -3.01
N ARG A 6 9.18 38.74 -3.55
CA ARG A 6 7.88 38.69 -2.87
C ARG A 6 8.05 38.11 -1.44
N PRO A 7 7.41 38.71 -0.42
CA PRO A 7 7.47 38.19 0.94
C PRO A 7 7.01 36.72 1.00
N LYS A 8 7.67 35.95 1.86
CA LYS A 8 7.38 34.52 2.05
C LYS A 8 5.98 34.37 2.66
N LYS A 9 5.21 33.39 2.19
CA LYS A 9 3.95 33.01 2.84
C LYS A 9 4.25 32.42 4.22
N VAL A 10 3.49 32.86 5.22
CA VAL A 10 3.55 32.31 6.58
C VAL A 10 2.74 31.02 6.60
N ILE A 11 3.41 29.90 6.89
CA ILE A 11 2.77 28.59 7.09
C ILE A 11 2.78 28.31 8.59
N LYS A 12 1.60 28.07 9.18
CA LYS A 12 1.50 27.65 10.58
C LYS A 12 2.00 26.21 10.70
N GLN A 13 3.04 26.02 11.51
CA GLN A 13 3.67 24.70 11.67
C GLN A 13 2.67 23.64 12.15
N GLU A 14 1.87 23.98 13.16
CA GLU A 14 0.83 23.09 13.71
C GLU A 14 -0.20 22.65 12.67
N GLN A 15 -0.58 23.55 11.74
CA GLN A 15 -1.52 23.21 10.67
C GLN A 15 -0.92 22.19 9.70
N PHE A 16 0.34 22.35 9.31
CA PHE A 16 1.05 21.37 8.49
C PHE A 16 1.15 20.02 9.21
N GLU A 17 1.54 20.02 10.49
CA GLU A 17 1.68 18.78 11.26
C GLU A 17 0.35 18.06 11.45
N ALA A 18 -0.74 18.80 11.73
CA ALA A 18 -2.09 18.24 11.82
C ALA A 18 -2.54 17.60 10.49
N MET A 19 -2.26 18.25 9.36
CA MET A 19 -2.53 17.68 8.03
C MET A 19 -1.75 16.38 7.78
N CYS A 20 -0.47 16.33 8.20
CA CYS A 20 0.31 15.08 8.14
C CYS A 20 -0.32 13.97 9.00
N GLN A 21 -0.79 14.30 10.20
CA GLN A 21 -1.40 13.33 11.13
C GLN A 21 -2.72 12.74 10.61
N ILE A 22 -3.51 13.50 9.85
CA ILE A 22 -4.70 12.95 9.18
C ILE A 22 -4.37 12.20 7.89
N GLN A 23 -3.08 12.09 7.55
CA GLN A 23 -2.57 11.46 6.33
C GLN A 23 -3.09 12.10 5.03
N ALA A 24 -3.27 13.42 5.04
CA ALA A 24 -3.57 14.17 3.84
C ALA A 24 -2.45 13.96 2.79
N THR A 25 -2.85 13.89 1.53
CA THR A 25 -1.95 13.87 0.38
C THR A 25 -1.20 15.19 0.26
N GLN A 26 -0.10 15.19 -0.50
CA GLN A 26 0.64 16.42 -0.76
C GLN A 26 -0.27 17.48 -1.41
N ASP A 27 -1.08 17.10 -2.40
CA ASP A 27 -1.96 18.05 -3.11
C ASP A 27 -3.00 18.68 -2.19
N GLU A 28 -3.58 17.91 -1.26
CA GLU A 28 -4.48 18.45 -0.23
C GLU A 28 -3.76 19.43 0.69
N ILE A 29 -2.53 19.13 1.10
CA ILE A 29 -1.70 20.03 1.91
C ILE A 29 -1.41 21.32 1.13
N LEU A 30 -1.05 21.23 -0.14
CA LEU A 30 -0.78 22.38 -1.00
C LEU A 30 -2.00 23.27 -1.18
N LEU A 31 -3.17 22.65 -1.40
CA LEU A 31 -4.45 23.34 -1.52
C LEU A 31 -4.80 24.08 -0.22
N VAL A 32 -4.75 23.39 0.93
CA VAL A 32 -5.10 23.98 2.24
C VAL A 32 -4.12 25.09 2.63
N LEU A 33 -2.83 24.90 2.39
CA LEU A 33 -1.81 25.91 2.70
C LEU A 33 -1.73 27.00 1.63
N GLY A 34 -2.37 26.81 0.46
CA GLY A 34 -2.32 27.71 -0.70
C GLY A 34 -0.91 28.04 -1.15
N VAL A 35 -0.06 27.02 -1.30
CA VAL A 35 1.34 27.13 -1.74
C VAL A 35 1.65 26.11 -2.83
N SER A 36 2.70 26.35 -3.62
CA SER A 36 3.24 25.34 -4.52
C SER A 36 4.09 24.30 -3.78
N ASP A 37 4.29 23.15 -4.42
CA ASP A 37 5.20 22.09 -3.97
C ASP A 37 6.60 22.62 -3.63
N LYS A 38 7.17 23.47 -4.50
CA LYS A 38 8.49 24.08 -4.31
C LYS A 38 8.53 24.95 -3.06
N THR A 39 7.46 25.72 -2.83
CA THR A 39 7.34 26.60 -1.66
C THR A 39 7.22 25.78 -0.38
N LEU A 40 6.41 24.72 -0.40
CA LEU A 40 6.26 23.81 0.74
C LEU A 40 7.57 23.11 1.08
N ASN A 41 8.26 22.55 0.09
CA ASN A 41 9.52 21.84 0.31
C ASN A 41 10.63 22.79 0.81
N ALA A 42 10.72 24.00 0.25
CA ALA A 42 11.64 25.02 0.76
C ALA A 42 11.31 25.45 2.19
N TRP A 43 10.02 25.55 2.53
CA TRP A 43 9.60 25.81 3.91
C TRP A 43 9.95 24.65 4.84
N CYS A 44 9.77 23.39 4.42
CA CYS A 44 10.15 22.21 5.20
C CYS A 44 11.65 22.20 5.51
N LYS A 45 12.49 22.47 4.50
CA LYS A 45 13.96 22.52 4.68
C LYS A 45 14.40 23.59 5.67
N ARG A 46 13.76 24.76 5.65
CA ARG A 46 14.09 25.85 6.59
C ARG A 46 13.58 25.59 8.01
N THR A 47 12.42 24.96 8.14
CA THR A 47 11.74 24.79 9.44
C THR A 47 12.23 23.55 10.17
N TYR A 48 12.53 22.47 9.43
CA TYR A 48 12.88 21.17 10.00
C TYR A 48 14.26 20.64 9.56
N GLY A 49 14.95 21.32 8.64
CA GLY A 49 16.20 20.80 8.06
C GLY A 49 16.00 19.60 7.10
N LYS A 50 14.75 19.27 6.74
CA LYS A 50 14.40 18.05 5.99
C LYS A 50 13.54 18.36 4.76
N THR A 51 13.51 17.44 3.80
CA THR A 51 12.57 17.56 2.66
C THR A 51 11.13 17.31 3.10
N PHE A 52 10.16 17.70 2.27
CA PHE A 52 8.74 17.38 2.52
C PHE A 52 8.54 15.87 2.75
N SER A 53 9.11 15.01 1.90
CA SER A 53 8.92 13.56 1.98
C SER A 53 9.38 12.99 3.33
N ASP A 54 10.52 13.45 3.83
CA ASP A 54 11.10 12.98 5.08
C ASP A 54 10.25 13.42 6.28
N ILE A 55 9.92 14.71 6.37
CA ILE A 55 9.15 15.23 7.49
C ILE A 55 7.70 14.76 7.46
N PHE A 56 7.13 14.58 6.27
CA PHE A 56 5.79 14.02 6.10
C PHE A 56 5.74 12.58 6.60
N ALA A 57 6.73 11.74 6.26
CA ALA A 57 6.83 10.37 6.74
C ALA A 57 6.93 10.27 8.27
N GLU A 58 7.71 11.17 8.88
CA GLU A 58 7.84 11.28 10.33
C GLU A 58 6.51 11.69 10.98
N LYS A 59 5.95 12.83 10.57
CA LYS A 59 4.76 13.42 11.21
C LYS A 59 3.49 12.60 10.98
N ARG A 60 3.35 11.93 9.82
CA ARG A 60 2.19 11.03 9.56
C ARG A 60 2.19 9.76 10.39
N SER A 61 3.30 9.40 11.02
CA SER A 61 3.39 8.19 11.84
C SER A 61 2.43 8.23 13.04
N ALA A 62 2.19 9.41 13.61
CA ALA A 62 1.15 9.61 14.62
C ALA A 62 -0.25 9.30 14.08
N GLY A 63 -0.53 9.63 12.82
CA GLY A 63 -1.75 9.25 12.12
C GLY A 63 -1.94 7.73 12.01
N LYS A 64 -0.87 7.00 11.69
CA LYS A 64 -0.87 5.53 11.65
C LYS A 64 -1.19 4.93 13.02
N ILE A 65 -0.67 5.51 14.11
CA ILE A 65 -1.01 5.08 15.48
C ILE A 65 -2.50 5.27 15.74
N SER A 66 -3.05 6.43 15.38
CA SER A 66 -4.48 6.71 15.54
C SER A 66 -5.36 5.72 14.76
N LEU A 67 -5.01 5.44 13.51
CA LEU A 67 -5.69 4.42 12.69
C LEU A 67 -5.63 3.05 13.34
N ARG A 68 -4.44 2.64 13.82
CA ARG A 68 -4.26 1.34 14.47
C ARG A 68 -5.15 1.20 15.71
N ARG A 69 -5.25 2.24 16.55
CA ARG A 69 -6.17 2.23 17.71
C ARG A 69 -7.63 2.04 17.28
N LYS A 70 -8.05 2.71 16.21
CA LYS A 70 -9.41 2.56 15.66
C LYS A 70 -9.64 1.15 15.12
N GLN A 71 -8.66 0.55 14.45
CA GLN A 71 -8.72 -0.82 13.96
C GLN A 71 -8.85 -1.83 15.09
N TRP A 72 -8.05 -1.71 16.16
CA TRP A 72 -8.18 -2.56 17.36
C TRP A 72 -9.57 -2.47 17.98
N LYS A 73 -10.07 -1.24 18.21
CA LYS A 73 -11.43 -1.04 18.73
C LYS A 73 -12.52 -1.61 17.81
N LEU A 74 -12.32 -1.56 16.50
CA LEU A 74 -13.27 -2.13 15.54
C LEU A 74 -13.24 -3.67 15.55
N ALA A 75 -12.09 -4.28 15.82
CA ALA A 75 -11.94 -5.73 15.89
C ALA A 75 -12.81 -6.36 16.99
N ASP A 76 -13.06 -5.65 18.09
CA ASP A 76 -13.94 -6.10 19.18
C ASP A 76 -15.37 -6.43 18.71
N ARG A 77 -15.81 -5.86 17.58
CA ARG A 77 -17.18 -6.00 17.05
C ARG A 77 -17.26 -6.42 15.59
N SER A 78 -16.14 -6.63 14.92
CA SER A 78 -16.08 -6.93 13.48
C SER A 78 -15.14 -8.09 13.22
N ALA A 79 -15.73 -9.25 12.88
CA ALA A 79 -14.97 -10.44 12.51
C ALA A 79 -13.99 -10.17 11.36
N ALA A 80 -14.42 -9.40 10.35
CA ALA A 80 -13.55 -9.02 9.23
C ALA A 80 -12.31 -8.24 9.68
N MET A 81 -12.44 -7.30 10.62
CA MET A 81 -11.30 -6.55 11.15
C MET A 81 -10.41 -7.43 12.05
N ALA A 82 -11.00 -8.32 12.85
CA ALA A 82 -10.24 -9.29 13.64
C ALA A 82 -9.42 -10.25 12.74
N ILE A 83 -10.02 -10.79 11.68
CA ILE A 83 -9.34 -11.61 10.67
C ILE A 83 -8.22 -10.80 10.00
N PHE A 84 -8.49 -9.56 9.59
CA PHE A 84 -7.48 -8.70 8.98
C PHE A 84 -6.27 -8.49 9.90
N LEU A 85 -6.49 -8.13 11.18
CA LEU A 85 -5.40 -7.95 12.14
C LEU A 85 -4.69 -9.27 12.44
N GLY A 86 -5.41 -10.39 12.53
CA GLY A 86 -4.83 -11.72 12.68
C GLY A 86 -3.87 -12.08 11.55
N LYS A 87 -4.24 -11.77 10.30
CA LYS A 87 -3.34 -11.94 9.15
C LYS A 87 -2.10 -11.04 9.24
N GLN A 88 -2.30 -9.76 9.57
CA GLN A 88 -1.21 -8.77 9.57
C GLN A 88 -0.21 -8.95 10.73
N PHE A 89 -0.67 -9.34 11.92
CA PHE A 89 0.15 -9.36 13.14
C PHE A 89 0.45 -10.76 13.67
N LEU A 90 -0.37 -11.77 13.34
CA LEU A 90 -0.23 -13.14 13.84
C LEU A 90 0.17 -14.15 12.77
N GLY A 91 0.40 -13.69 11.53
CA GLY A 91 0.82 -14.55 10.42
C GLY A 91 -0.24 -15.53 9.94
N GLN A 92 -1.52 -15.30 10.27
CA GLN A 92 -2.63 -16.10 9.75
C GLN A 92 -2.71 -15.96 8.23
N LYS A 93 -3.04 -17.05 7.55
CA LYS A 93 -3.16 -17.09 6.08
C LYS A 93 -4.46 -17.78 5.71
N ASP A 94 -5.07 -17.34 4.62
CA ASP A 94 -6.14 -18.12 3.99
C ASP A 94 -5.50 -19.35 3.34
N GLN A 95 -6.07 -20.51 3.60
CA GLN A 95 -5.76 -21.72 2.86
C GLN A 95 -6.91 -21.96 1.90
N THR A 96 -6.59 -22.05 0.61
CA THR A 96 -7.55 -22.43 -0.42
C THR A 96 -7.17 -23.81 -0.90
N GLU A 97 -7.95 -24.82 -0.51
CA GLU A 97 -7.85 -26.13 -1.12
C GLU A 97 -8.50 -26.08 -2.50
N MET A 98 -7.69 -26.31 -3.54
CA MET A 98 -8.18 -26.42 -4.91
C MET A 98 -8.25 -27.90 -5.27
N GLU A 99 -9.47 -28.43 -5.36
CA GLU A 99 -9.70 -29.76 -5.92
C GLU A 99 -9.53 -29.67 -7.45
N LEU A 100 -8.33 -30.02 -7.93
CA LEU A 100 -8.04 -30.10 -9.36
C LEU A 100 -8.71 -31.37 -9.93
N LYS A 101 -9.93 -31.23 -10.43
CA LYS A 101 -10.55 -32.23 -11.31
C LYS A 101 -9.99 -32.08 -12.72
N ALA A 102 -8.75 -32.48 -12.91
CA ALA A 102 -8.19 -32.61 -14.25
C ALA A 102 -8.83 -33.83 -14.92
N GLN A 103 -9.51 -33.63 -16.05
CA GLN A 103 -9.74 -34.72 -16.98
C GLN A 103 -8.38 -35.10 -17.56
N VAL A 104 -7.82 -36.22 -17.12
CA VAL A 104 -6.61 -36.79 -17.71
C VAL A 104 -7.01 -37.36 -19.07
N ASN A 105 -6.98 -36.52 -20.10
CA ASN A 105 -7.09 -36.98 -21.49
C ASN A 105 -5.76 -37.62 -21.86
N ASN A 106 -5.59 -38.89 -21.51
CA ASN A 106 -4.44 -39.66 -21.96
C ASN A 106 -4.58 -39.89 -23.48
N PRO A 107 -3.70 -39.31 -24.32
CA PRO A 107 -3.81 -39.44 -25.79
C PRO A 107 -3.55 -40.87 -26.28
N PHE A 108 -3.09 -41.76 -25.40
CA PHE A 108 -2.88 -43.18 -25.66
C PHE A 108 -3.94 -44.07 -25.02
N ASP A 109 -5.00 -43.51 -24.43
CA ASP A 109 -6.09 -44.31 -23.89
C ASP A 109 -6.78 -45.08 -25.03
N GLY A 110 -6.86 -46.41 -24.89
CA GLY A 110 -7.38 -47.29 -25.93
C GLY A 110 -6.39 -47.74 -27.01
N VAL A 111 -5.11 -47.33 -26.96
CA VAL A 111 -4.08 -47.87 -27.88
C VAL A 111 -3.69 -49.28 -27.42
N SER A 112 -3.92 -50.28 -28.27
CA SER A 112 -3.57 -51.68 -27.96
C SER A 112 -2.11 -51.99 -28.29
N THR A 113 -1.59 -53.07 -27.71
CA THR A 113 -0.24 -53.56 -28.02
C THR A 113 -0.10 -53.95 -29.49
N ASP A 114 -1.19 -54.39 -30.14
CA ASP A 114 -1.18 -54.78 -31.54
C ASP A 114 -1.12 -53.56 -32.48
N ASP A 115 -1.72 -52.44 -32.08
CA ASP A 115 -1.59 -51.17 -32.81
C ASP A 115 -0.16 -50.65 -32.78
N ILE A 116 0.53 -50.84 -31.65
CA ILE A 116 1.95 -50.50 -31.50
C ILE A 116 2.82 -51.41 -32.37
N LYS A 117 2.56 -52.73 -32.38
CA LYS A 117 3.31 -53.72 -33.18
C LYS A 117 3.24 -53.43 -34.69
N LYS A 118 2.05 -53.06 -35.19
CA LYS A 118 1.85 -52.66 -36.60
C LYS A 118 2.66 -51.41 -36.98
N LEU A 119 2.83 -50.46 -36.06
CA LEU A 119 3.61 -49.25 -36.30
C LEU A 119 5.12 -49.49 -36.31
N ILE A 120 5.61 -50.44 -35.51
CA ILE A 120 7.05 -50.78 -35.43
C ILE A 120 7.49 -51.82 -36.46
N GLY A 121 6.60 -52.28 -37.35
CA GLY A 121 6.93 -53.16 -38.48
C GLY A 121 7.40 -54.56 -38.09
N HIS A 122 7.00 -55.04 -36.90
CA HIS A 122 7.18 -56.43 -36.51
C HIS A 122 5.84 -57.17 -36.71
N ASP A 123 5.79 -58.02 -37.74
CA ASP A 123 4.72 -59.01 -37.93
C ASP A 123 4.68 -60.03 -36.79
#